data_AF-X2AMI5-F1
#
_entry.id   AF-X2AMI5-F1
#
_cell.length_a   1.000
_cell.length_b   1.000
_cell.length_c   1.000
_cell.angle_alpha   90.00
_cell.angle_beta   90.00
_cell.angle_gamma   90.00
#
_symmetry.space_group_name_H-M   'P 1'
#
loop_
_entity.id
_entity.type
_entity.pdbx_description
1 polymer ?
#
loop_
_entity_poly.entity_id
_entity_poly.type
_entity_poly.pdbx_seq_one_letter_code
_entity_poly.pdbx_strand_id
1 'polypeptide(L)'
;MDYGYRFSPTREAGPGPPTPRSPATPNSEHNRSAYEESFELERYERDAVQKKTFTKWVNKHLIKRKIVFIPKAKQIVGDLFIDLSDGHCLLTLLEVLSGEGLPRERGRMRFHKMQNVQTALDFLKYKGIKYVNIRADEIVDGNPKLILGLIWTIILHFQGGHFGHFSRLHPHRILYYDIKRICPNPI
;
A
#
# COMPACT_ATOMS: atom_id res chain seq x y z
N MET A 1 -20.09 51.80 65.99
CA MET A 1 -20.73 50.52 66.34
C MET A 1 -21.37 50.00 65.07
N ASP A 2 -20.95 48.78 64.71
CA ASP A 2 -21.35 47.83 63.65
C ASP A 2 -22.36 48.22 62.56
N TYR A 3 -21.96 48.05 61.28
CA TYR A 3 -22.85 47.70 60.18
C TYR A 3 -22.11 46.79 59.18
N GLY A 4 -22.57 45.54 59.12
CA GLY A 4 -21.87 44.41 58.52
C GLY A 4 -21.72 44.42 57.01
N TYR A 5 -20.56 43.94 56.55
CA TYR A 5 -20.33 43.56 55.17
C TYR A 5 -20.88 42.16 54.91
N ARG A 6 -21.83 42.10 53.97
CA ARG A 6 -22.53 40.91 53.49
C ARG A 6 -21.59 40.04 52.65
N PHE A 7 -21.36 38.80 53.08
CA PHE A 7 -20.77 37.74 52.24
C PHE A 7 -21.72 37.42 51.06
N SER A 8 -21.21 37.48 49.83
CA SER A 8 -21.90 36.95 48.64
C SER A 8 -21.54 35.47 48.44
N PRO A 9 -22.50 34.58 48.08
CA PRO A 9 -22.20 33.16 47.88
C PRO A 9 -21.38 32.91 46.62
N THR A 10 -20.50 31.92 46.72
CA THR A 10 -19.69 31.30 45.66
C THR A 10 -20.46 31.06 44.35
N ARG A 11 -19.91 31.55 43.23
CA ARG A 11 -20.30 31.11 41.88
C ARG A 11 -19.99 29.62 41.75
N GLU A 12 -21.02 28.81 41.57
CA GLU A 12 -20.89 27.41 41.17
C GLU A 12 -20.11 27.33 39.84
N ALA A 13 -19.00 26.59 39.85
CA ALA A 13 -18.28 26.25 38.63
C ALA A 13 -19.14 25.29 37.81
N GLY A 14 -19.42 25.65 36.55
CA GLY A 14 -20.15 24.79 35.62
C GLY A 14 -19.44 23.44 35.38
N PRO A 15 -20.14 22.43 34.85
CA PRO A 15 -19.56 21.11 34.62
C PRO A 15 -18.38 21.23 33.64
N GLY A 16 -17.21 20.76 34.08
CA GLY A 16 -16.02 20.63 33.24
C GLY A 16 -16.27 19.70 32.05
N PRO A 17 -15.41 19.77 31.01
CA PRO A 17 -15.58 18.98 29.80
C PRO A 17 -15.59 17.48 30.13
N PRO A 18 -16.41 16.66 29.44
CA PRO A 18 -16.49 15.24 29.73
C PRO A 18 -15.12 14.57 29.51
N THR A 19 -14.65 13.88 30.54
CA THR A 19 -13.45 13.04 30.46
C THR A 19 -13.61 11.97 29.38
N PRO A 20 -12.55 11.63 28.61
CA PRO A 20 -12.60 10.55 27.64
C PRO A 20 -13.02 9.25 28.34
N ARG A 21 -14.15 8.67 27.89
CA ARG A 21 -14.69 7.43 28.42
C ARG A 21 -13.66 6.32 28.16
N SER A 22 -13.15 5.68 29.20
CA SER A 22 -12.30 4.49 29.06
C SER A 22 -13.10 3.37 28.36
N PRO A 23 -12.48 2.52 27.51
CA PRO A 23 -13.21 1.48 26.81
C PRO A 23 -13.82 0.52 27.82
N ALA A 24 -15.13 0.30 27.73
CA ALA A 24 -15.85 -0.67 28.55
C ALA A 24 -15.26 -2.07 28.33
N THR A 25 -15.05 -2.82 29.41
CA THR A 25 -14.63 -4.22 29.38
C THR A 25 -15.66 -5.06 28.61
N PRO A 26 -15.27 -5.87 27.62
CA PRO A 26 -16.23 -6.61 26.81
C PRO A 26 -16.69 -7.88 27.52
N ASN A 27 -17.96 -7.89 27.97
CA ASN A 27 -18.67 -9.09 28.39
C ASN A 27 -19.51 -9.65 27.23
N SER A 28 -19.08 -10.82 26.72
CA SER A 28 -19.75 -11.82 25.85
C SER A 28 -18.92 -12.16 24.60
N GLU A 29 -18.63 -13.45 24.45
CA GLU A 29 -17.88 -14.02 23.31
C GLU A 29 -18.54 -13.70 21.96
N HIS A 30 -19.86 -13.55 21.94
CA HIS A 30 -20.64 -13.16 20.76
C HIS A 30 -20.31 -11.74 20.28
N ASN A 31 -20.12 -10.79 21.20
CA ASN A 31 -19.77 -9.41 20.86
C ASN A 31 -18.33 -9.32 20.35
N ARG A 32 -17.43 -10.15 20.90
CA ARG A 32 -16.04 -10.25 20.42
C ARG A 32 -15.93 -10.76 18.98
N SER A 33 -16.70 -11.78 18.61
CA SER A 33 -16.73 -12.31 17.24
C SER A 33 -17.22 -11.28 16.22
N ALA A 34 -18.24 -10.49 16.56
CA ALA A 34 -18.77 -9.43 15.68
C ALA A 34 -17.77 -8.28 15.49
N TYR A 35 -17.05 -7.88 16.54
CA TYR A 35 -15.97 -6.89 16.44
C TYR A 35 -14.80 -7.41 15.59
N GLU A 36 -14.36 -8.64 15.81
CA GLU A 36 -13.29 -9.27 15.02
C GLU A 36 -13.67 -9.38 13.53
N GLU A 37 -14.90 -9.79 13.22
CA GLU A 37 -15.42 -9.83 11.85
C GLU A 37 -15.48 -8.44 11.19
N SER A 38 -15.99 -7.43 11.92
CA SER A 38 -16.04 -6.05 11.41
C SER A 38 -14.65 -5.48 11.11
N PHE A 39 -13.67 -5.76 11.96
CA PHE A 39 -12.29 -5.31 11.79
C PHE A 39 -11.61 -5.98 10.59
N GLU A 40 -11.85 -7.28 10.37
CA GLU A 40 -11.35 -8.01 9.21
C GLU A 40 -12.00 -7.55 7.91
N LEU A 41 -13.29 -7.20 7.91
CA LEU A 41 -13.97 -6.57 6.77
C LEU A 41 -13.34 -5.22 6.41
N GLU A 42 -13.12 -4.34 7.39
CA GLU A 42 -12.44 -3.05 7.17
C GLU A 42 -11.00 -3.22 6.66
N ARG A 43 -10.29 -4.27 7.07
CA ARG A 43 -8.96 -4.61 6.53
C ARG A 43 -9.06 -5.09 5.09
N TYR A 44 -9.99 -6.00 4.81
CA TYR A 44 -10.22 -6.52 3.47
C TYR A 44 -10.58 -5.42 2.47
N GLU A 45 -11.47 -4.50 2.86
CA GLU A 45 -11.83 -3.35 2.02
C GLU A 45 -10.61 -2.46 1.72
N ARG A 46 -9.77 -2.19 2.72
CA ARG A 46 -8.53 -1.42 2.54
C ARG A 46 -7.56 -2.11 1.58
N ASP A 47 -7.34 -3.40 1.76
CA ASP A 47 -6.45 -4.19 0.92
C ASP A 47 -6.97 -4.29 -0.53
N ALA A 48 -8.29 -4.41 -0.72
CA ALA A 48 -8.93 -4.41 -2.03
C ALA A 48 -8.75 -3.07 -2.77
N VAL A 49 -8.91 -1.94 -2.07
CA VAL A 49 -8.68 -0.60 -2.65
C VAL A 49 -7.20 -0.41 -3.02
N GLN A 50 -6.29 -0.86 -2.15
CA GLN A 50 -4.86 -0.81 -2.42
C GLN A 50 -4.49 -1.65 -3.66
N LYS A 51 -4.93 -2.91 -3.71
CA LYS A 51 -4.76 -3.80 -4.87
C LYS A 51 -5.25 -3.14 -6.14
N LYS A 52 -6.48 -2.63 -6.16
CA LYS A 52 -7.08 -1.97 -7.33
C LYS A 52 -6.25 -0.79 -7.82
N THR A 53 -5.72 0.02 -6.90
CA THR A 53 -4.93 1.19 -7.27
C THR A 53 -3.55 0.80 -7.79
N PHE A 54 -2.88 -0.14 -7.15
CA PHE A 54 -1.59 -0.65 -7.62
C PHE A 54 -1.73 -1.33 -8.98
N THR A 55 -2.78 -2.13 -9.20
CA THR A 55 -3.10 -2.70 -10.51
C THR A 55 -3.24 -1.63 -11.58
N LYS A 56 -4.00 -0.54 -11.32
CA LYS A 56 -4.14 0.58 -12.26
C LYS A 56 -2.80 1.24 -12.56
N TRP A 57 -2.00 1.50 -11.52
CA TRP A 57 -0.70 2.12 -11.66
C TRP A 57 0.27 1.27 -12.49
N VAL A 58 0.34 -0.04 -12.22
CA VAL A 58 1.15 -0.98 -12.99
C VAL A 58 0.68 -0.97 -14.45
N ASN A 59 -0.62 -1.13 -14.70
CA ASN A 59 -1.18 -1.13 -16.06
C ASN A 59 -0.87 0.17 -16.84
N LYS A 60 -0.92 1.34 -16.19
CA LYS A 60 -0.55 2.62 -16.81
C LYS A 60 0.86 2.59 -17.41
N HIS A 61 1.81 1.97 -16.73
CA HIS A 61 3.20 1.86 -17.20
C HIS A 61 3.39 0.70 -18.19
N LEU A 62 2.73 -0.44 -17.98
CA LEU A 62 2.78 -1.56 -18.94
C LEU A 62 2.21 -1.18 -20.32
N ILE A 63 1.17 -0.33 -20.36
CA ILE A 63 0.61 0.19 -21.62
C ILE A 63 1.62 1.09 -22.35
N LYS A 64 2.43 1.89 -21.64
CA LYS A 64 3.48 2.71 -22.29
C LYS A 64 4.47 1.85 -23.08
N ARG A 65 4.82 0.66 -22.59
CA ARG A 65 5.69 -0.26 -23.35
C ARG A 65 5.04 -0.78 -24.63
N LYS A 66 3.72 -1.06 -24.61
CA LYS A 66 2.99 -1.51 -25.81
C LYS A 66 3.06 -0.47 -26.93
N ILE A 67 3.03 0.81 -26.57
CA ILE A 67 3.08 1.92 -27.52
C ILE A 67 4.49 2.09 -28.10
N VAL A 68 5.54 1.92 -27.29
CA VAL A 68 6.91 2.29 -27.68
C VAL A 68 7.74 1.13 -28.24
N PHE A 69 7.54 -0.11 -27.78
CA PHE A 69 8.50 -1.20 -28.05
C PHE A 69 7.91 -2.50 -28.62
N ILE A 70 6.69 -2.93 -28.25
CA ILE A 70 6.15 -4.24 -28.68
C ILE A 70 4.62 -4.19 -28.85
N PRO A 71 4.07 -4.14 -30.08
CA PRO A 71 2.62 -4.05 -30.32
C PRO A 71 1.82 -5.34 -30.07
N LYS A 72 2.47 -6.49 -29.81
CA LYS A 72 1.82 -7.82 -29.80
C LYS A 72 1.58 -8.44 -28.41
N ALA A 73 2.10 -7.88 -27.31
CA ALA A 73 1.95 -8.49 -25.99
C ALA A 73 0.79 -7.87 -25.22
N LYS A 74 -0.33 -8.58 -25.06
CA LYS A 74 -1.46 -8.18 -24.20
C LYS A 74 -1.11 -8.34 -22.72
N GLN A 75 -0.14 -7.58 -22.22
CA GLN A 75 0.16 -7.46 -20.79
C GLN A 75 -0.80 -6.42 -20.18
N ILE A 76 -2.00 -6.87 -19.79
CA ILE A 76 -2.87 -6.14 -18.87
C ILE A 76 -2.94 -7.02 -17.63
N VAL A 77 -2.58 -6.47 -16.48
CA VAL A 77 -2.75 -7.12 -15.19
C VAL A 77 -4.22 -7.03 -14.82
N GLY A 78 -4.89 -8.18 -14.73
CA GLY A 78 -6.23 -8.34 -14.19
C GLY A 78 -6.18 -8.64 -12.69
N ASP A 79 -5.33 -9.58 -12.28
CA ASP A 79 -5.06 -9.89 -10.88
C ASP A 79 -3.57 -9.71 -10.57
N LEU A 80 -3.26 -8.68 -9.79
CA LEU A 80 -1.90 -8.34 -9.38
C LEU A 80 -1.13 -9.51 -8.75
N PHE A 81 -1.81 -10.36 -7.97
CA PHE A 81 -1.14 -11.44 -7.24
C PHE A 81 -0.80 -12.63 -8.13
N ILE A 82 -1.56 -12.80 -9.22
CA ILE A 82 -1.36 -13.88 -10.19
C ILE A 82 -0.43 -13.40 -11.31
N ASP A 83 -0.70 -12.24 -11.88
CA ASP A 83 -0.05 -11.76 -13.10
C ASP A 83 1.39 -11.24 -12.88
N LEU A 84 1.81 -11.05 -11.63
CA LEU A 84 3.20 -10.76 -11.28
C LEU A 84 4.03 -12.03 -10.99
N SER A 85 3.38 -13.17 -10.79
CA SER A 85 4.01 -14.41 -10.30
C SER A 85 5.03 -15.02 -11.27
N ASP A 86 4.94 -14.71 -12.57
CA ASP A 86 5.89 -15.20 -13.57
C ASP A 86 7.14 -14.30 -13.74
N GLY A 87 7.15 -13.15 -13.07
CA GLY A 87 8.21 -12.14 -13.12
C GLY A 87 8.24 -11.28 -14.38
N HIS A 88 7.51 -11.63 -15.44
CA HIS A 88 7.59 -10.90 -16.71
C HIS A 88 7.02 -9.49 -16.62
N CYS A 89 5.90 -9.32 -15.92
CA CYS A 89 5.29 -8.02 -15.68
C CYS A 89 6.18 -7.13 -14.79
N LEU A 90 6.85 -7.70 -13.77
CA LEU A 90 7.80 -6.96 -12.92
C LEU A 90 9.00 -6.45 -13.73
N LEU A 91 9.63 -7.33 -14.50
CA LEU A 91 10.73 -6.94 -15.38
C LEU A 91 10.28 -5.86 -16.36
N THR A 92 9.08 -6.00 -16.95
CA THR A 92 8.54 -5.00 -17.89
C THR A 92 8.38 -3.64 -17.23
N LEU A 93 7.80 -3.63 -16.03
CA LEU A 93 7.59 -2.42 -15.27
C LEU A 93 8.92 -1.71 -14.98
N LEU A 94 9.93 -2.46 -14.54
CA LEU A 94 11.26 -1.90 -14.23
C LEU A 94 11.96 -1.36 -15.47
N GLU A 95 11.87 -2.04 -16.61
CA GLU A 95 12.41 -1.55 -17.88
C GLU A 95 11.75 -0.23 -18.29
N VAL A 96 10.43 -0.11 -18.16
CA VAL A 96 9.69 1.13 -18.49
C VAL A 96 10.08 2.29 -17.56
N LEU A 97 10.25 2.01 -16.27
CA LEU A 97 10.56 3.04 -15.28
C LEU A 97 12.02 3.50 -15.33
N SER A 98 12.94 2.58 -15.61
CA SER A 98 14.39 2.87 -15.63
C SER A 98 14.93 3.23 -17.02
N GLY A 99 14.25 2.80 -18.10
CA GLY A 99 14.76 2.90 -19.47
C GLY A 99 15.84 1.86 -19.81
N GLU A 100 16.15 0.93 -18.91
CA GLU A 100 17.17 -0.10 -19.10
C GLU A 100 16.53 -1.45 -19.46
N GLY A 101 17.16 -2.20 -20.36
CA GLY A 101 16.72 -3.56 -20.72
C GLY A 101 17.14 -4.58 -19.66
N LEU A 102 16.25 -5.54 -19.36
CA LEU A 102 16.52 -6.60 -18.37
C LEU A 102 16.48 -7.99 -19.00
N PRO A 103 17.36 -8.92 -18.57
CA PRO A 103 17.35 -10.28 -19.08
C PRO A 103 16.07 -11.01 -18.66
N ARG A 104 15.64 -11.97 -19.49
CA ARG A 104 14.39 -12.72 -19.31
C ARG A 104 14.61 -14.19 -19.61
N GLU A 105 14.35 -15.02 -18.62
CA GLU A 105 14.26 -16.45 -18.82
C GLU A 105 12.98 -16.80 -19.57
N ARG A 106 13.13 -17.66 -20.58
CA ARG A 106 12.03 -18.16 -21.40
C ARG A 106 11.64 -19.54 -20.91
N GLY A 107 10.40 -19.69 -20.45
CA GLY A 107 9.88 -21.00 -20.05
C GLY A 107 8.74 -20.87 -19.05
N ARG A 108 7.98 -21.96 -18.88
CA ARG A 108 6.76 -21.97 -18.06
C ARG A 108 6.95 -22.64 -16.69
N MET A 109 8.07 -23.35 -16.49
CA MET A 109 8.39 -24.00 -15.21
C MET A 109 8.60 -22.98 -14.09
N ARG A 110 8.32 -23.40 -12.84
CA ARG A 110 8.49 -22.56 -11.64
C ARG A 110 9.90 -21.99 -11.51
N PHE A 111 10.92 -22.74 -11.91
CA PHE A 111 12.31 -22.28 -11.94
C PHE A 111 12.49 -21.00 -12.78
N HIS A 112 11.95 -20.97 -14.01
CA HIS A 112 12.07 -19.78 -14.86
C HIS A 112 11.33 -18.57 -14.27
N LYS A 113 10.15 -18.80 -13.67
CA LYS A 113 9.39 -17.77 -12.96
C LYS A 113 10.21 -17.17 -11.81
N MET A 114 10.78 -18.03 -10.96
CA MET A 114 11.65 -17.62 -9.87
C MET A 114 12.84 -16.83 -10.37
N GLN A 115 13.50 -17.27 -11.44
CA GLN A 115 14.66 -16.58 -11.99
C GLN A 115 14.31 -15.19 -12.54
N ASN A 116 13.16 -15.06 -13.22
CA ASN A 116 12.66 -13.75 -13.66
C ASN A 116 12.35 -12.82 -12.50
N VAL A 117 11.70 -13.32 -11.44
CA VAL A 117 11.43 -12.53 -10.23
C VAL A 117 12.74 -12.15 -9.53
N GLN A 118 13.67 -13.09 -9.38
CA GLN A 118 14.98 -12.86 -8.75
C GLN A 118 15.75 -11.78 -9.51
N THR A 119 15.74 -11.83 -10.84
CA THR A 119 16.35 -10.80 -11.69
C THR A 119 15.77 -9.40 -11.41
N ALA A 120 14.45 -9.30 -11.22
CA ALA A 120 13.81 -8.04 -10.85
C ALA A 120 14.27 -7.53 -9.46
N LEU A 121 14.37 -8.44 -8.47
CA LEU A 121 14.85 -8.11 -7.13
C LEU A 121 16.33 -7.69 -7.12
N ASP A 122 17.17 -8.40 -7.87
CA ASP A 122 18.60 -8.08 -8.01
C ASP A 122 18.80 -6.73 -8.70
N PHE A 123 17.97 -6.40 -9.70
CA PHE A 123 17.98 -5.08 -10.31
C PHE A 123 17.64 -3.97 -9.30
N LEU A 124 16.62 -4.17 -8.46
CA LEU A 124 16.29 -3.20 -7.41
C LEU A 124 17.47 -3.00 -6.45
N LYS A 125 18.11 -4.10 -6.04
CA LYS A 125 19.31 -4.06 -5.19
C LYS A 125 20.46 -3.32 -5.88
N TYR A 126 20.69 -3.58 -7.15
CA TYR A 126 21.70 -2.89 -7.97
C TYR A 126 21.46 -1.37 -8.05
N LYS A 127 20.19 -0.94 -8.14
CA LYS A 127 19.79 0.48 -8.08
C LYS A 127 19.87 1.08 -6.67
N GLY A 128 20.33 0.34 -5.66
CA GLY A 128 20.41 0.79 -4.27
C GLY A 128 19.06 0.83 -3.55
N ILE A 129 18.01 0.23 -4.12
CA ILE A 129 16.66 0.21 -3.56
C ILE A 129 16.58 -0.91 -2.54
N LYS A 130 16.39 -0.53 -1.27
CA LYS A 130 16.20 -1.50 -0.19
C LYS A 130 14.74 -1.95 -0.19
N TYR A 131 14.54 -3.26 -0.25
CA TYR A 131 13.26 -3.91 -0.03
C TYR A 131 13.38 -4.85 1.17
N VAL A 132 12.31 -4.97 1.95
CA VAL A 132 12.35 -5.68 3.24
C VAL A 132 12.04 -7.16 3.04
N ASN A 133 13.07 -8.01 3.18
CA ASN A 133 12.96 -9.46 3.36
C ASN A 133 12.01 -10.18 2.38
N ILE A 134 11.96 -9.74 1.13
CA ILE A 134 11.17 -10.39 0.07
C ILE A 134 12.07 -11.42 -0.62
N ARG A 135 11.56 -12.64 -0.76
CA ARG A 135 12.18 -13.70 -1.53
C ARG A 135 11.42 -13.93 -2.83
N ALA A 136 12.11 -14.44 -3.86
CA ALA A 136 11.50 -14.66 -5.16
C ALA A 136 10.37 -15.71 -5.13
N ASP A 137 10.54 -16.78 -4.35
CA ASP A 137 9.53 -17.85 -4.22
C ASP A 137 8.21 -17.35 -3.63
N GLU A 138 8.26 -16.48 -2.63
CA GLU A 138 7.07 -15.87 -2.03
C GLU A 138 6.24 -15.04 -3.05
N ILE A 139 6.90 -14.41 -4.02
CA ILE A 139 6.24 -13.65 -5.09
C ILE A 139 5.66 -14.60 -6.14
N VAL A 140 6.40 -15.66 -6.49
CA VAL A 140 5.93 -16.70 -7.43
C VAL A 140 4.72 -17.44 -6.86
N ASP A 141 4.67 -17.65 -5.56
CA ASP A 141 3.57 -18.30 -4.87
C ASP A 141 2.40 -17.34 -4.60
N GLY A 142 2.54 -16.06 -4.97
CA GLY A 142 1.44 -15.10 -4.99
C GLY A 142 1.14 -14.43 -3.65
N ASN A 143 2.11 -14.35 -2.71
CA ASN A 143 1.90 -13.77 -1.38
C ASN A 143 1.42 -12.30 -1.48
N PRO A 144 0.15 -12.00 -1.16
CA PRO A 144 -0.43 -10.67 -1.40
C PRO A 144 0.32 -9.56 -0.69
N LYS A 145 0.69 -9.78 0.59
CA LYS A 145 1.34 -8.77 1.43
C LYS A 145 2.71 -8.39 0.88
N LEU A 146 3.50 -9.39 0.46
CA LEU A 146 4.83 -9.17 -0.08
C LEU A 146 4.79 -8.54 -1.48
N ILE A 147 3.82 -8.95 -2.31
CA ILE A 147 3.60 -8.33 -3.62
C ILE A 147 3.22 -6.85 -3.47
N LEU A 148 2.28 -6.52 -2.59
CA LEU A 148 1.90 -5.13 -2.33
C LEU A 148 3.08 -4.31 -1.79
N GLY A 149 3.86 -4.87 -0.86
CA GLY A 149 5.08 -4.24 -0.34
C GLY A 149 6.15 -4.00 -1.40
N LEU A 150 6.32 -4.95 -2.33
CA LEU A 150 7.26 -4.82 -3.45
C LEU A 150 6.84 -3.69 -4.40
N ILE A 151 5.58 -3.69 -4.85
CA ILE A 151 5.07 -2.65 -5.75
C ILE A 151 5.12 -1.28 -5.09
N TRP A 152 4.78 -1.20 -3.81
CA TRP A 152 4.93 0.04 -3.04
C TRP A 152 6.37 0.56 -3.02
N THR A 153 7.35 -0.33 -2.79
CA THR A 153 8.78 0.03 -2.81
C THR A 153 9.19 0.60 -4.17
N ILE A 154 8.74 -0.03 -5.26
CA ILE A 154 9.00 0.44 -6.64
C ILE A 154 8.37 1.83 -6.87
N ILE A 155 7.11 2.03 -6.47
CA ILE A 155 6.42 3.32 -6.59
C ILE A 155 7.18 4.41 -5.84
N LEU A 156 7.53 4.16 -4.58
CA LEU A 156 8.24 5.13 -3.74
C LEU A 156 9.58 5.55 -4.35
N HIS A 157 10.32 4.63 -4.95
CA HIS A 157 11.60 4.98 -5.55
C HIS A 157 11.45 5.80 -6.84
N PHE A 158 10.68 5.27 -7.80
CA PHE A 158 10.61 5.86 -9.14
C PHE A 158 9.66 7.07 -9.25
N GLN A 159 8.81 7.30 -8.25
CA GLN A 159 7.93 8.47 -8.19
C GLN A 159 8.22 9.40 -6.99
N GLY A 160 9.08 8.97 -6.05
CA GLY A 160 9.35 9.63 -4.77
C GLY A 160 9.82 11.09 -4.85
N GLY A 161 10.39 11.53 -5.97
CA GLY A 161 10.69 12.94 -6.22
C GLY A 161 9.47 13.87 -6.14
N HIS A 162 8.27 13.35 -6.43
CA HIS A 162 6.99 14.06 -6.27
C HIS A 162 6.27 13.80 -4.92
N PHE A 163 6.69 12.78 -4.15
CA PHE A 163 6.07 12.41 -2.86
C PHE A 163 6.77 12.96 -1.62
N GLY A 164 7.99 13.52 -1.76
CA GLY A 164 8.79 14.04 -0.65
C GLY A 164 8.13 15.13 0.21
N HIS A 165 7.08 15.79 -0.29
CA HIS A 165 6.28 16.74 0.49
C HIS A 165 5.21 16.04 1.36
N PHE A 166 4.66 14.91 0.92
CA PHE A 166 3.56 14.20 1.61
C PHE A 166 4.06 13.32 2.76
N SER A 167 5.17 12.60 2.58
CA SER A 167 5.70 11.69 3.60
C SER A 167 6.15 12.38 4.89
N ARG A 168 6.53 13.67 4.84
CA ARG A 168 6.91 14.45 6.03
C ARG A 168 5.71 14.84 6.91
N LEU A 169 4.51 14.88 6.35
CA LEU A 169 3.34 15.41 7.04
C LEU A 169 2.56 14.33 7.79
N HIS A 170 2.54 13.07 7.33
CA HIS A 170 1.68 12.04 7.95
C HIS A 170 2.26 10.61 7.92
N PRO A 171 3.26 10.28 8.78
CA PRO A 171 3.93 8.98 8.80
C PRO A 171 3.02 7.76 9.08
N HIS A 172 1.87 7.94 9.74
CA HIS A 172 0.95 6.85 10.11
C HIS A 172 -0.34 6.77 9.26
N ARG A 173 -0.52 7.61 8.22
CA ARG A 173 -1.75 7.66 7.39
C ARG A 173 -1.57 7.27 5.91
N ILE A 174 -0.40 6.71 5.57
CA ILE A 174 0.15 6.69 4.19
C ILE A 174 -0.59 5.79 3.20
N LEU A 175 -1.39 4.81 3.63
CA LEU A 175 -1.94 3.85 2.67
C LEU A 175 -3.24 4.33 2.02
N TYR A 176 -4.28 4.67 2.76
CA TYR A 176 -5.60 4.83 2.13
C TYR A 176 -5.78 6.17 1.38
N TYR A 177 -5.36 7.30 1.97
CA TYR A 177 -5.61 8.64 1.40
C TYR A 177 -4.60 9.05 0.32
N ASP A 178 -3.35 8.63 0.44
CA ASP A 178 -2.32 8.97 -0.56
C ASP A 178 -2.41 8.09 -1.81
N ILE A 179 -2.95 6.87 -1.69
CA ILE A 179 -3.24 5.99 -2.83
C ILE A 179 -4.24 6.63 -3.82
N LYS A 180 -5.26 7.35 -3.34
CA LYS A 180 -6.18 8.11 -4.21
C LYS A 180 -5.51 9.30 -4.91
N ARG A 181 -4.38 9.81 -4.41
CA ARG A 181 -3.60 10.88 -5.05
C ARG A 181 -2.60 10.37 -6.08
N ILE A 182 -2.10 9.12 -5.95
CA ILE A 182 -1.18 8.49 -6.91
C ILE A 182 -1.82 8.32 -8.30
N CYS A 183 -3.14 8.12 -8.35
CA CYS A 183 -3.91 7.95 -9.58
C CYS A 183 -5.25 8.68 -9.46
N PRO A 184 -5.29 10.02 -9.64
CA PRO A 184 -6.56 10.71 -9.76
C PRO A 184 -7.28 10.13 -10.99
N ASN A 185 -8.55 9.76 -10.81
CA ASN A 185 -9.36 9.04 -11.79
C ASN A 185 -9.15 9.60 -13.21
N PRO A 186 -8.79 8.78 -14.22
CA PRO A 186 -9.10 9.15 -15.59
C PRO A 186 -10.61 8.93 -15.77
N ILE A 187 -11.29 10.00 -16.18
CA ILE A 187 -12.62 9.92 -16.80
C ILE A 187 -12.52 9.01 -18.02
#